data_AF-A0AAV0WUH8-F1
#
_entry.id   AF-A0AAV0WUH8-F1
#
_cell.length_a   1.000
_cell.length_b   1.000
_cell.length_c   1.000
_cell.angle_alpha   90.00
_cell.angle_beta   90.00
_cell.angle_gamma   90.00
#
_symmetry.space_group_name_H-M   'P 1'
#
loop_
_entity.id
_entity.type
_entity.pdbx_description
1 polymer ?
#
loop_
_entity_poly.entity_id
_entity_poly.type
_entity_poly.pdbx_seq_one_letter_code
_entity_poly.pdbx_strand_id
1 'polypeptide(L)'
;MKSIKTFWSDYCEKSSLHGLRYVVHKEATPWERLLWAVLMAVASVTILVHLYASWKTFSYSSMQIVVDNPRYPLSKIDFPAVTICSMNKILYSKAKRLILR
;
A
#
# COMPACT_ATOMS: atom_id res chain seq x y z
N MET A 1 4.01 -14.81 -43.90
CA MET A 1 3.88 -14.82 -42.43
C MET A 1 5.28 -14.71 -41.82
N LYS A 2 5.54 -13.70 -40.99
CA LYS A 2 6.84 -13.61 -40.29
C LYS A 2 6.94 -14.78 -39.30
N SER A 3 8.09 -15.45 -39.28
CA SER A 3 8.36 -16.56 -38.34
C SER A 3 8.31 -16.06 -36.90
N ILE A 4 7.86 -16.90 -35.96
CA ILE A 4 7.74 -16.49 -34.55
C ILE A 4 9.07 -16.00 -33.98
N LYS A 5 10.20 -16.58 -34.44
CA LYS A 5 11.55 -16.17 -34.05
C LYS A 5 11.88 -14.73 -34.46
N THR A 6 11.44 -14.31 -35.65
CA THR A 6 11.71 -12.94 -36.11
C THR A 6 10.84 -11.93 -35.39
N PHE A 7 9.61 -12.29 -35.02
CA PHE A 7 8.77 -11.45 -34.17
C PHE A 7 9.37 -11.25 -32.78
N TRP A 8 9.80 -12.33 -32.11
CA TRP A 8 10.43 -12.26 -30.80
C TRP A 8 11.73 -11.44 -30.83
N SER A 9 12.57 -11.62 -31.85
CA SER A 9 13.78 -10.82 -32.01
C SER A 9 13.47 -9.33 -32.18
N ASP A 10 12.49 -9.00 -33.03
CA ASP A 10 12.10 -7.62 -33.30
C ASP A 10 11.50 -6.94 -32.06
N TYR A 11 10.72 -7.69 -31.26
CA TYR A 11 10.20 -7.21 -29.98
C TYR A 11 11.33 -6.92 -28.99
N CYS A 12 12.25 -7.86 -28.76
CA CYS A 12 13.32 -7.68 -27.80
C CYS A 12 14.28 -6.54 -28.18
N GLU A 13 14.45 -6.27 -29.48
CA GLU A 13 15.32 -5.20 -29.97
C GLU A 13 14.66 -3.81 -29.88
N LYS A 14 13.33 -3.73 -30.04
CA LYS A 14 12.56 -2.47 -30.03
C LYS A 14 11.84 -2.18 -28.71
N SER A 15 11.88 -3.10 -27.74
CA SER A 15 11.23 -2.92 -26.45
C SER A 15 11.88 -1.79 -25.64
N SER A 16 11.06 -1.11 -24.84
CA SER A 16 11.53 -0.14 -23.83
C SER A 16 12.08 -0.81 -22.57
N LEU A 17 12.00 -2.14 -22.48
CA LEU A 17 12.58 -2.90 -21.37
C LEU A 17 14.10 -2.78 -21.40
N HIS A 18 14.63 -2.08 -20.40
CA HIS A 18 16.06 -1.92 -20.21
C HIS A 18 16.75 -3.29 -20.12
N GLY A 19 17.94 -3.43 -20.70
CA GLY A 19 18.70 -4.69 -20.70
C GLY A 19 18.27 -5.71 -21.78
N LEU A 20 16.99 -5.76 -22.16
CA LEU A 20 16.47 -6.79 -23.07
C LEU A 20 17.09 -6.74 -24.47
N ARG A 21 17.34 -5.54 -24.99
CA ARG A 21 18.02 -5.34 -26.28
C ARG A 21 19.41 -5.98 -26.28
N TYR A 22 20.18 -5.87 -25.20
CA TYR A 22 21.56 -6.38 -25.13
C TYR A 22 21.62 -7.91 -25.09
N VAL A 23 20.56 -8.59 -24.64
CA VAL A 23 20.47 -10.05 -24.64
C VAL A 23 20.32 -10.60 -26.07
N VAL A 24 19.61 -9.88 -26.94
CA VAL A 24 19.28 -10.32 -28.30
C VAL A 24 20.15 -9.67 -29.38
N HIS A 25 20.92 -8.62 -29.02
CA HIS A 25 21.70 -7.86 -29.99
C HIS A 25 22.76 -8.73 -30.69
N LYS A 26 22.77 -8.68 -32.03
CA LYS A 26 23.61 -9.56 -32.86
C LYS A 26 25.10 -9.35 -32.69
N GLU A 27 25.52 -8.13 -32.35
CA GLU A 27 26.94 -7.77 -32.18
C GLU A 27 27.49 -7.98 -30.77
N ALA A 28 26.63 -8.33 -29.81
CA ALA A 28 27.07 -8.64 -28.44
C ALA A 28 27.79 -9.98 -28.38
N THR A 29 28.88 -10.04 -27.63
CA THR A 29 29.60 -11.29 -27.37
C THR A 29 28.72 -12.27 -26.56
N PRO A 30 28.93 -13.60 -26.68
CA PRO A 30 28.14 -14.58 -25.93
C PRO A 30 28.20 -14.36 -24.42
N TRP A 31 29.35 -13.90 -23.91
CA TRP A 31 29.55 -13.60 -22.50
C TRP A 31 28.74 -12.39 -22.04
N GLU A 32 28.73 -11.30 -22.80
CA GLU A 32 27.92 -10.12 -22.49
C GLU A 32 26.43 -10.46 -22.48
N ARG A 33 25.96 -11.27 -23.43
CA ARG A 33 24.57 -11.73 -23.46
C ARG A 33 24.20 -12.52 -22.20
N LEU A 34 25.08 -13.41 -21.75
CA LEU A 34 24.87 -14.18 -20.53
C LEU A 34 24.83 -13.27 -19.31
N LEU A 35 25.76 -12.32 -19.20
CA LEU A 35 25.77 -11.34 -18.11
C LEU A 35 24.48 -10.52 -18.06
N TRP A 36 24.03 -9.97 -19.19
CA TRP A 36 22.77 -9.23 -19.25
C TRP A 36 21.56 -10.08 -18.91
N ALA A 37 21.53 -11.35 -19.36
CA ALA A 37 20.46 -12.27 -19.01
C ALA A 37 20.41 -12.56 -17.50
N VAL A 38 21.57 -12.77 -16.86
CA VAL A 38 21.68 -12.98 -15.41
C VAL A 38 21.26 -11.73 -14.64
N LEU A 39 21.73 -10.55 -15.05
CA LEU A 39 21.34 -9.28 -14.42
C LEU A 39 19.83 -9.05 -14.50
N MET A 40 19.22 -9.32 -15.66
CA MET A 40 17.77 -9.21 -15.84
C MET A 40 17.00 -10.21 -14.97
N ALA A 41 17.49 -11.44 -14.85
CA ALA A 41 16.89 -12.44 -13.96
C ALA A 41 16.95 -11.98 -12.49
N VAL A 42 18.11 -11.52 -12.02
CA VAL A 42 18.26 -10.99 -10.65
C VAL A 42 17.36 -9.78 -10.42
N ALA A 43 17.32 -8.83 -11.36
CA ALA A 43 16.44 -7.67 -11.28
C ALA A 43 14.97 -8.08 -11.17
N SER A 44 14.50 -9.01 -12.01
CA SER A 44 13.11 -9.50 -11.95
C SER A 44 12.76 -10.14 -10.60
N VAL A 45 13.64 -10.99 -10.06
CA VAL A 45 13.42 -11.61 -8.75
C VAL A 45 13.39 -10.56 -7.64
N THR A 46 14.33 -9.61 -7.64
CA THR A 46 14.36 -8.55 -6.62
C THR A 46 13.11 -7.66 -6.65
N ILE A 47 12.60 -7.33 -7.84
CA ILE A 47 11.35 -6.59 -8.03
C ILE A 47 10.16 -7.37 -7.46
N LEU A 48 10.05 -8.66 -7.78
CA LEU A 48 8.95 -9.50 -7.28
C LEU A 48 8.97 -9.62 -5.75
N VAL A 49 10.15 -9.80 -5.16
CA VAL A 49 10.31 -9.86 -3.69
C VAL A 49 9.92 -8.53 -3.04
N HIS A 50 10.39 -7.39 -3.58
CA HIS A 50 10.04 -6.07 -3.07
C HIS A 50 8.56 -5.75 -3.23
N LEU A 51 7.96 -6.12 -4.36
CA LEU A 51 6.55 -5.93 -4.62
C LEU A 51 5.72 -6.73 -3.61
N TYR A 52 6.09 -7.99 -3.37
CA TYR A 52 5.41 -8.83 -2.38
C TYR A 52 5.55 -8.27 -0.95
N ALA A 53 6.75 -7.84 -0.56
CA ALA A 53 6.98 -7.23 0.74
C ALA A 53 6.18 -5.93 0.91
N SER A 54 6.16 -5.08 -0.12
CA SER A 54 5.39 -3.83 -0.12
C SER A 54 3.89 -4.10 -0.06
N TRP A 55 3.40 -5.05 -0.85
CA TRP A 55 2.00 -5.48 -0.84
C TRP A 55 1.58 -6.00 0.54
N LYS A 56 2.43 -6.82 1.16
CA LYS A 56 2.20 -7.33 2.51
C LYS A 56 2.12 -6.17 3.50
N THR A 57 3.10 -5.27 3.50
CA THR A 57 3.08 -4.10 4.38
C THR A 57 1.82 -3.28 4.16
N PHE A 58 1.44 -2.97 2.92
CA PHE A 58 0.22 -2.21 2.63
C PHE A 58 -1.06 -2.91 3.08
N SER A 59 -1.16 -4.23 2.87
CA SER A 59 -2.34 -5.02 3.24
C SER A 59 -2.52 -5.13 4.75
N TYR A 60 -1.42 -5.13 5.52
CA TYR A 60 -1.46 -5.26 6.98
C TYR A 60 -1.24 -3.95 7.73
N SER A 61 -0.74 -2.89 7.07
CA SER A 61 -0.53 -1.59 7.70
C SER A 61 -1.86 -0.91 7.89
N SER A 62 -2.31 -0.91 9.14
CA SER A 62 -3.42 -0.09 9.60
C SER A 62 -3.13 1.40 9.36
N MET A 63 -4.20 2.18 9.18
CA MET A 63 -4.18 3.64 8.99
C MET A 63 -3.13 4.30 9.89
N GLN A 64 -2.18 5.03 9.29
CA GLN A 64 -1.24 5.85 10.05
C GLN A 64 -1.93 7.13 10.49
N ILE A 65 -2.13 7.29 11.80
CA ILE A 65 -2.68 8.50 12.39
C ILE A 65 -1.53 9.43 12.73
N VAL A 66 -1.46 10.58 12.07
CA VAL A 66 -0.49 11.64 12.35
C VAL A 66 -1.18 12.71 13.19
N VAL A 67 -0.59 13.07 14.33
CA VAL A 67 -1.06 14.19 15.16
C VAL A 67 -0.44 15.47 14.62
N ASP A 68 -1.27 16.32 14.01
CA ASP A 68 -0.84 17.56 13.36
C ASP A 68 -0.19 18.56 14.34
N ASN A 69 -0.77 18.72 15.53
CA ASN A 69 -0.23 19.62 16.56
C ASN A 69 -0.43 19.05 17.97
N PRO A 70 0.55 18.31 18.53
CA PRO A 70 0.43 17.76 19.89
C PRO A 70 0.39 18.84 20.99
N ARG A 71 0.70 20.10 20.65
CA ARG A 71 0.67 21.26 21.55
C ARG A 71 -0.34 22.32 21.10
N TYR A 72 -1.46 21.89 20.51
CA TYR A 72 -2.51 22.81 20.12
C TYR A 72 -3.06 23.57 21.36
N PRO A 73 -3.16 24.91 21.32
CA PRO A 73 -3.54 25.69 22.49
C PRO A 73 -5.00 25.46 22.88
N LEU A 74 -5.24 25.17 24.17
CA LEU A 74 -6.57 24.88 24.72
C LEU A 74 -7.56 26.04 24.53
N SER A 75 -7.09 27.29 24.46
CA SER A 75 -7.93 28.47 24.25
C SER A 75 -8.58 28.54 22.86
N LYS A 76 -8.11 27.73 21.90
CA LYS A 76 -8.66 27.65 20.53
C LYS A 76 -9.49 26.39 20.29
N ILE A 77 -9.78 25.61 21.34
CA ILE A 77 -10.62 24.42 21.28
C ILE A 77 -12.02 24.81 21.73
N ASP A 78 -13.04 24.44 20.95
CA ASP A 78 -14.43 24.67 21.32
C ASP A 78 -14.77 23.91 22.62
N PHE A 79 -15.54 24.57 23.48
CA PHE A 79 -15.95 23.95 24.74
C PHE A 79 -16.82 22.72 24.47
N PRO A 80 -16.53 21.55 25.08
CA PRO A 80 -17.22 20.31 24.76
C PRO A 80 -18.65 20.31 25.30
N ALA A 81 -19.50 19.45 24.72
CA ALA A 81 -20.82 19.19 25.28
C ALA A 81 -20.69 18.54 26.67
N VAL A 82 -21.30 19.17 27.67
CA VAL A 82 -21.36 18.65 29.05
C VAL A 82 -22.74 18.07 29.29
N THR A 83 -22.82 16.76 29.52
CA THR A 83 -24.07 16.09 29.91
C THR A 83 -24.05 15.82 31.41
N ILE A 84 -25.05 16.33 32.13
CA ILE A 84 -25.22 16.12 33.57
C ILE A 84 -26.44 15.23 33.78
N CYS A 85 -26.26 14.10 34.46
CA CYS A 85 -27.36 13.25 34.91
C CYS A 85 -27.40 13.16 36.44
N SER A 86 -28.59 12.96 37.00
CA SER A 86 -28.72 12.67 38.42
C SER A 86 -28.24 11.25 38.73
N MET A 87 -27.52 11.09 39.84
CA MET A 87 -27.18 9.76 40.38
C MET A 87 -28.44 8.94 40.73
N ASN A 88 -29.54 9.63 41.03
CA ASN A 88 -30.83 9.00 41.28
C ASN A 88 -31.43 8.53 39.95
N LYS A 89 -31.29 7.23 39.67
CA LYS A 89 -31.85 6.56 38.48
C LYS A 89 -33.38 6.60 38.44
N ILE A 90 -34.03 6.72 39.59
CA ILE A 90 -35.48 6.62 39.73
C ILE A 90 -36.01 7.83 40.47
N LEU A 91 -37.02 8.46 39.88
CA LEU A 91 -37.82 9.44 40.58
C LEU A 91 -38.91 8.70 41.37
N TYR A 92 -38.77 8.66 42.70
CA TYR A 92 -39.67 7.92 43.60
C TYR A 92 -41.16 8.24 43.36
N SER A 93 -41.48 9.51 43.07
CA SER A 93 -42.84 9.94 42.75
C SER A 93 -43.41 9.29 41.47
N LYS A 94 -42.58 9.07 40.44
CA LYS A 94 -42.98 8.36 39.21
C LYS A 94 -43.09 6.85 39.44
N ALA A 95 -42.16 6.26 40.18
CA ALA A 95 -42.20 4.84 40.53
C ALA A 95 -43.46 4.49 41.33
N LYS A 96 -43.80 5.31 42.33
CA LYS A 96 -45.02 5.16 43.14
C LYS A 96 -46.30 5.23 42.30
N ARG A 97 -46.35 6.11 41.30
CA ARG A 97 -47.49 6.23 40.38
C ARG A 97 -47.65 4.99 39.48
N LEU A 98 -46.55 4.35 39.09
CA LEU A 98 -46.58 3.15 38.24
C LEU A 98 -46.95 1.88 39.03
N ILE A 99 -46.54 1.78 40.28
CA ILE A 99 -46.79 0.61 41.15
C ILE A 99 -48.20 0.64 41.77
N LEU A 100 -48.75 1.84 42.03
CA LEU A 100 -50.09 2.01 42.64
C LEU A 100 -51.21 2.20 41.59
N ARG A 101 -50.98 1.73 40.36
CA ARG A 101 -52.01 1.62 39.32
C ARG A 101 -52.54 0.20 39.30
#